data_AF-A0A9L0RM26-F1
#
_entry.id   AF-A0A9L0RM26-F1
#
_cell.length_a   1.000
_cell.length_b   1.000
_cell.length_c   1.000
_cell.angle_alpha   90.00
_cell.angle_beta   90.00
_cell.angle_gamma   90.00
#
_symmetry.space_group_name_H-M   'P 1'
#
loop_
_entity.id
_entity.type
_entity.pdbx_description
1 polymer ?
#
loop_
_entity_poly.entity_id
_entity_poly.type
_entity_poly.pdbx_seq_one_letter_code
_entity_poly.pdbx_strand_id
1 'polypeptide(L)'
;MLANQLQKYKCGACKDIIESVLGEKLQFQEGKPTEKSTLVEKLKKYDVLIQDQAQELAQLRQTIEKGIELSVLLKQHLRNLLTHGDPTNFQGQGFQERLAEGCRLAERLARKLSPENHAEEENKEEKASMDPSLSTELQEKESMNEALMGSVDEGPMTSSGHQYPSGSH
;
A
#
# COMPACT_ATOMS: atom_id res chain seq x y z
N MET A 1 -59.50 -14.47 21.42
CA MET A 1 -59.39 -15.39 22.58
C MET A 1 -58.14 -15.11 23.43
N LEU A 2 -56.98 -14.80 22.82
CA LEU A 2 -55.74 -14.43 23.53
C LEU A 2 -55.86 -13.19 24.46
N ALA A 3 -56.60 -12.17 24.03
CA ALA A 3 -56.79 -10.93 24.79
C ALA A 3 -57.48 -11.14 26.16
N ASN A 4 -58.33 -12.16 26.28
CA ASN A 4 -59.04 -12.48 27.52
C ASN A 4 -58.16 -13.27 28.52
N GLN A 5 -57.12 -13.95 28.04
CA GLN A 5 -56.19 -14.72 28.88
C GLN A 5 -55.11 -13.83 29.51
N LEU A 6 -54.70 -12.77 28.82
CA LEU A 6 -53.76 -11.78 29.36
C LEU A 6 -54.37 -10.91 30.47
N GLN A 7 -55.69 -10.74 30.48
CA GLN A 7 -56.39 -10.01 31.54
C GLN A 7 -56.39 -10.75 32.89
N LYS A 8 -56.22 -12.08 32.89
CA LYS A 8 -56.10 -12.91 34.10
C LYS A 8 -54.77 -12.69 34.84
N TYR A 9 -53.73 -12.25 34.13
CA TYR A 9 -52.39 -12.02 34.66
C TYR A 9 -52.03 -10.53 34.66
N LYS A 10 -52.97 -9.66 35.08
CA LYS A 10 -52.67 -8.24 35.41
C LYS A 10 -51.77 -8.16 36.65
N CYS A 11 -50.58 -8.72 36.57
CA CYS A 11 -49.53 -8.54 37.53
C CYS A 11 -48.96 -7.13 37.30
N GLY A 12 -49.12 -6.23 38.27
CA GLY A 12 -48.48 -4.91 38.23
C GLY A 12 -46.98 -5.04 37.91
N ALA A 13 -46.33 -6.08 38.46
CA ALA A 13 -44.93 -6.35 38.19
C ALA A 13 -44.62 -6.65 36.71
N CYS A 14 -45.53 -7.25 35.93
CA CYS A 14 -45.31 -7.42 34.49
C CYS A 14 -45.44 -6.09 33.74
N LYS A 15 -46.32 -5.19 34.19
CA LYS A 15 -46.40 -3.83 33.64
C LYS A 15 -45.11 -3.08 33.92
N ASP A 16 -44.61 -3.14 35.15
CA ASP A 16 -43.38 -2.45 35.56
C ASP A 16 -42.14 -3.04 34.87
N ILE A 17 -42.08 -4.36 34.66
CA ILE A 17 -41.00 -4.99 33.88
C ILE A 17 -41.09 -4.63 32.40
N ILE A 18 -42.29 -4.63 31.81
CA ILE A 18 -42.48 -4.24 30.40
C ILE A 18 -42.17 -2.73 30.22
N GLU A 19 -42.55 -1.89 31.18
CA GLU A 19 -42.24 -0.46 31.20
C GLU A 19 -40.75 -0.22 31.50
N SER A 20 -40.11 -1.05 32.31
CA SER A 20 -38.66 -1.00 32.55
C SER A 20 -37.84 -1.51 31.37
N VAL A 21 -38.33 -2.48 30.58
CA VAL A 21 -37.61 -3.05 29.43
C VAL A 21 -37.88 -2.29 28.13
N LEU A 22 -39.09 -1.75 27.94
CA LEU A 22 -39.49 -0.97 26.76
C LEU A 22 -39.38 0.55 26.97
N GLY A 23 -39.54 1.03 28.21
CA GLY A 23 -39.42 2.44 28.59
C GLY A 23 -37.98 2.85 28.93
N GLU A 24 -37.12 1.88 29.25
CA GLU A 24 -35.68 1.99 29.00
C GLU A 24 -35.46 1.92 27.49
N LYS A 25 -35.92 2.99 26.84
CA LYS A 25 -35.55 3.41 25.50
C LYS A 25 -34.10 3.03 25.35
N LEU A 26 -33.82 2.10 24.44
CA LEU A 26 -32.51 1.81 23.89
C LEU A 26 -31.81 3.16 23.70
N GLN A 27 -31.09 3.60 24.73
CA GLN A 27 -29.99 4.50 24.58
C GLN A 27 -28.94 3.58 23.97
N PHE A 28 -29.15 3.26 22.69
CA PHE A 28 -28.07 3.05 21.78
C PHE A 28 -27.13 4.18 22.14
N GLN A 29 -26.02 3.82 22.78
CA GLN A 29 -24.94 4.73 23.07
C GLN A 29 -24.34 5.03 21.68
N GLU A 30 -25.11 5.75 20.87
CA GLU A 30 -24.65 6.45 19.70
C GLU A 30 -23.59 7.37 20.30
N GLY A 31 -22.33 7.02 20.05
CA GLY A 31 -21.19 7.74 20.60
C GLY A 31 -21.42 9.24 20.47
N LYS A 32 -20.91 10.02 21.43
CA LYS A 32 -21.14 11.48 21.54
C LYS A 32 -21.19 12.10 20.13
N PRO A 33 -22.22 12.90 19.78
CA PRO A 33 -22.40 13.43 18.43
C PRO A 33 -21.16 14.16 17.87
N THR A 34 -20.29 14.65 18.76
CA THR A 34 -18.97 15.23 18.47
C THR A 34 -17.98 14.24 17.83
N GLU A 35 -17.95 12.97 18.25
CA GLU A 35 -17.05 11.94 17.68
C GLU A 35 -17.53 11.49 16.30
N LYS A 36 -18.85 11.33 16.12
CA LYS A 36 -19.45 11.04 14.81
C LYS A 36 -19.17 12.16 13.79
N SER A 37 -19.25 13.42 14.20
CA SER A 37 -18.88 14.58 13.36
C SER A 37 -17.40 14.53 12.97
N THR A 38 -16.52 14.26 13.94
CA THR A 38 -15.07 14.13 13.70
C THR A 38 -14.73 13.01 12.71
N LEU A 39 -15.44 11.87 12.77
CA LEU A 39 -15.25 10.77 11.81
C LEU A 39 -15.70 11.15 10.40
N VAL A 40 -16.83 11.82 10.25
CA VAL A 40 -17.33 12.29 8.95
C VAL A 40 -16.36 13.30 8.32
N GLU A 41 -15.78 14.20 9.10
CA GLU A 41 -14.76 15.15 8.63
C GLU A 41 -13.48 14.45 8.17
N LYS A 42 -13.00 13.45 8.92
CA LYS A 42 -11.85 12.62 8.52
C LYS A 42 -12.12 11.88 7.22
N LEU A 43 -13.30 11.28 7.07
CA LEU A 43 -13.69 10.58 5.84
C LEU A 43 -13.72 11.52 4.63
N LYS A 44 -14.27 12.73 4.77
CA LYS A 44 -14.23 13.74 3.72
C LYS A 44 -12.81 14.13 3.33
N LYS A 45 -11.90 14.25 4.30
CA LYS A 45 -10.48 14.55 4.02
C LYS A 45 -9.82 13.41 3.24
N TYR A 46 -10.06 12.16 3.62
CA TYR A 46 -9.52 11.01 2.90
C TYR A 46 -10.10 10.88 1.49
N ASP A 47 -11.39 11.18 1.30
CA ASP A 47 -12.02 11.16 -0.02
C ASP A 47 -11.35 12.15 -0.99
N VAL A 48 -11.06 13.37 -0.53
CA VAL A 48 -10.29 14.35 -1.31
C VAL A 48 -8.89 13.82 -1.65
N LEU A 49 -8.17 13.26 -0.67
CA LEU A 49 -6.82 12.72 -0.92
C LEU A 49 -6.84 11.56 -1.92
N ILE A 50 -7.84 10.68 -1.86
CA ILE A 50 -8.00 9.57 -2.79
C ILE A 50 -8.28 10.10 -4.20
N GLN A 51 -9.12 11.13 -4.33
CA GLN A 51 -9.41 11.76 -5.62
C GLN A 51 -8.16 12.44 -6.21
N ASP A 52 -7.39 13.16 -5.39
CA ASP A 52 -6.13 13.79 -5.80
C ASP A 52 -5.13 12.72 -6.29
N GLN A 53 -4.94 11.64 -5.52
CA GLN A 53 -4.07 10.54 -5.89
C GLN A 53 -4.52 9.82 -7.18
N ALA A 54 -5.83 9.62 -7.35
CA ALA A 54 -6.38 9.02 -8.57
C ALA A 54 -6.12 9.90 -9.80
N GLN A 55 -6.23 11.22 -9.64
CA GLN A 55 -5.91 12.18 -10.70
C GLN A 55 -4.41 12.18 -11.05
N GLU A 56 -3.54 12.22 -10.05
CA GLU A 56 -2.08 12.16 -10.25
C GLU A 56 -1.67 10.85 -10.95
N LEU A 57 -2.24 9.71 -10.52
CA LEU A 57 -2.00 8.43 -11.17
C LEU A 57 -2.44 8.43 -12.63
N ALA A 58 -3.60 9.03 -12.94
CA ALA A 58 -4.08 9.15 -14.32
C ALA A 58 -3.13 10.01 -15.18
N GLN A 59 -2.63 11.12 -14.64
CA GLN A 59 -1.66 11.98 -15.32
C GLN A 59 -0.32 11.26 -15.54
N LEU A 60 0.16 10.50 -14.56
CA LEU A 60 1.39 9.71 -14.67
C LEU A 60 1.25 8.65 -15.77
N ARG A 61 0.13 7.92 -15.80
CA ARG A 61 -0.17 6.93 -16.84
C ARG A 61 -0.18 7.56 -18.24
N GLN A 62 -0.83 8.72 -18.39
CA GLN A 62 -0.82 9.45 -19.67
C GLN A 62 0.59 9.89 -20.08
N THR A 63 1.41 10.29 -19.11
CA THR A 63 2.80 10.72 -19.36
C THR A 63 3.67 9.54 -19.78
N ILE A 64 3.52 8.38 -19.13
CA ILE A 64 4.19 7.14 -19.50
C ILE A 64 3.82 6.73 -20.92
N GLU A 65 2.52 6.76 -21.28
CA GLU A 65 2.05 6.40 -22.62
C GLU A 65 2.70 7.29 -23.71
N LYS A 66 2.69 8.61 -23.51
CA LYS A 66 3.40 9.55 -24.41
C LYS A 66 4.89 9.25 -24.48
N GLY A 67 5.52 8.88 -23.37
CA GLY A 67 6.92 8.47 -23.33
C GLY A 67 7.18 7.21 -24.17
N ILE A 68 6.30 6.22 -24.12
CA ILE A 68 6.36 5.01 -24.96
C ILE A 68 6.25 5.39 -26.43
N GLU A 69 5.22 6.17 -26.81
CA GLU A 69 5.00 6.62 -28.18
C GLU A 69 6.22 7.36 -28.75
N LEU A 70 6.76 8.32 -27.99
CA LEU A 70 7.96 9.07 -28.38
C LEU A 70 9.20 8.19 -28.51
N SER A 71 9.35 7.19 -27.64
CA SER A 71 10.47 6.24 -27.70
C SER A 71 10.40 5.37 -28.96
N VAL A 72 9.19 4.90 -29.30
CA VAL A 72 8.94 4.13 -30.53
C VAL A 72 9.24 4.99 -31.77
N LEU A 73 8.76 6.24 -31.78
CA LEU A 73 8.99 7.17 -32.89
C LEU A 73 10.49 7.50 -33.05
N LEU A 74 11.19 7.77 -31.95
CA LEU A 74 12.63 8.01 -31.95
C LEU A 74 13.39 6.82 -32.53
N LYS A 75 13.06 5.59 -32.09
CA LYS A 75 13.65 4.36 -32.63
C LYS A 75 13.43 4.25 -34.14
N GLN A 76 12.22 4.55 -34.61
CA GLN A 76 11.90 4.51 -36.03
C GLN A 76 12.72 5.54 -36.82
N HIS A 77 12.84 6.77 -36.34
CA HIS A 77 13.65 7.80 -37.00
C HIS A 77 15.13 7.42 -37.08
N LEU A 78 15.70 6.88 -36.00
CA LEU A 78 17.08 6.42 -35.97
C LEU A 78 17.32 5.24 -36.93
N ARG A 79 16.39 4.28 -36.99
CA ARG A 79 16.45 3.18 -37.97
C ARG A 79 16.35 3.68 -39.41
N ASN A 80 15.51 4.67 -39.68
CA ASN A 80 15.39 5.26 -41.01
C ASN A 80 16.69 5.96 -41.41
N LEU A 81 17.32 6.70 -40.51
CA LEU A 81 18.63 7.32 -40.73
C LEU A 81 19.72 6.28 -41.00
N LEU A 82 19.69 5.16 -40.28
CA LEU A 82 20.64 4.06 -40.46
C LEU A 82 20.46 3.34 -41.80
N THR A 83 19.20 3.13 -42.22
CA THR A 83 18.86 2.31 -43.40
C THR A 83 18.85 3.11 -44.69
N HIS A 84 18.46 4.38 -44.63
CA HIS A 84 18.30 5.26 -45.79
C HIS A 84 19.30 6.43 -45.78
N GLY A 85 20.32 6.38 -44.92
CA GLY A 85 21.41 7.34 -44.95
C GLY A 85 22.10 7.32 -46.31
N ASP A 86 22.43 8.51 -46.83
CA ASP A 86 23.13 8.65 -48.10
C ASP A 86 24.46 7.84 -48.05
N PRO A 87 24.70 6.90 -48.97
CA PRO A 87 25.93 6.11 -48.99
C PRO A 87 27.18 6.95 -49.28
N THR A 88 27.02 8.19 -49.77
CA THR A 88 28.11 9.17 -49.92
C THR A 88 28.37 9.98 -48.65
N ASN A 89 27.57 9.78 -47.60
CA ASN A 89 27.67 10.52 -46.35
C ASN A 89 29.01 10.22 -45.64
N PHE A 90 29.88 11.24 -45.60
CA PHE A 90 31.22 11.19 -45.03
C PHE A 90 31.26 11.03 -43.50
N GLN A 91 30.12 10.86 -42.82
CA GLN A 91 30.04 10.76 -41.36
C GLN A 91 30.74 9.53 -40.76
N GLY A 92 31.08 8.53 -41.59
CA GLY A 92 31.96 7.42 -41.23
C GLY A 92 31.33 6.36 -40.31
N GLN A 93 32.08 5.30 -40.04
CA GLN A 93 31.62 4.13 -39.26
C GLN A 93 31.17 4.50 -37.85
N GLY A 94 31.91 5.37 -37.14
CA GLY A 94 31.56 5.78 -35.77
C GLY A 94 30.22 6.54 -35.67
N PHE A 95 29.77 7.18 -36.75
CA PHE A 95 28.43 7.77 -36.77
C PHE A 95 27.34 6.71 -36.88
N GLN A 96 27.54 5.69 -37.72
CA GLN A 96 26.63 4.56 -37.86
C GLN A 96 26.52 3.78 -36.54
N GLU A 97 27.63 3.58 -35.84
CA GLU A 97 27.66 2.95 -34.50
C GLU A 97 26.84 3.75 -33.48
N ARG A 98 26.95 5.09 -33.48
CA ARG A 98 26.13 5.95 -32.60
C ARG A 98 24.63 5.89 -32.93
N LEU A 99 24.26 5.82 -34.21
CA LEU A 99 22.86 5.65 -34.60
C LEU A 99 22.30 4.29 -34.18
N ALA A 100 23.10 3.23 -34.34
CA ALA A 100 22.74 1.89 -33.88
C ALA A 100 22.59 1.84 -32.35
N GLU A 101 23.48 2.49 -31.60
CA GLU A 101 23.36 2.61 -30.15
C GLU A 101 22.11 3.41 -29.75
N GLY A 102 21.82 4.52 -30.42
CA GLY A 102 20.59 5.28 -30.21
C GLY A 102 19.34 4.43 -30.41
N CYS A 103 19.32 3.54 -31.41
CA CYS A 103 18.21 2.61 -31.63
C CYS A 103 18.03 1.65 -30.43
N ARG A 104 19.13 1.10 -29.89
CA ARG A 104 19.10 0.22 -28.72
C ARG A 104 18.58 0.94 -27.48
N LEU A 105 19.01 2.17 -27.25
CA LEU A 105 18.57 2.99 -26.13
C LEU A 105 17.09 3.36 -26.23
N ALA A 106 16.61 3.75 -27.41
CA ALA A 106 15.19 4.06 -27.62
C ALA A 106 14.29 2.81 -27.41
N GLU A 107 14.77 1.63 -27.81
CA GLU A 107 14.09 0.36 -27.55
C GLU A 107 14.07 -0.01 -26.07
N ARG A 108 15.19 0.19 -25.35
CA ARG A 108 15.26 0.01 -23.90
C ARG A 108 14.30 0.96 -23.17
N LEU A 109 14.22 2.22 -23.61
CA LEU A 109 13.31 3.20 -23.01
C LEU A 109 11.84 2.79 -23.18
N ALA A 110 11.44 2.40 -24.40
CA ALA A 110 10.08 1.92 -24.65
C ALA A 110 9.74 0.70 -23.76
N ARG A 111 10.67 -0.24 -23.59
CA ARG A 111 10.50 -1.40 -22.71
C ARG A 111 10.38 -1.04 -21.24
N LYS A 112 11.21 -0.13 -20.74
CA LYS A 112 11.20 0.32 -19.34
C LYS A 112 9.92 1.06 -18.96
N LEU A 113 9.33 1.76 -19.92
CA LEU A 113 8.06 2.47 -19.73
C LEU A 113 6.83 1.56 -19.89
N SER A 114 7.00 0.37 -20.49
CA SER A 114 5.88 -0.55 -20.71
C SER A 114 5.44 -1.23 -19.41
N PRO A 115 4.13 -1.54 -19.25
CA PRO A 115 3.58 -2.14 -18.02
C PRO A 115 4.14 -3.53 -17.66
N GLU A 116 4.65 -4.26 -18.65
CA GLU A 116 5.25 -5.59 -18.50
C GLU A 116 6.74 -5.50 -18.85
N ASN A 117 7.64 -5.47 -17.86
CA ASN A 117 9.05 -5.91 -17.98
C ASN A 117 9.72 -5.93 -16.59
N HIS A 118 9.27 -6.84 -15.72
CA HIS A 118 10.11 -7.36 -14.63
C HIS A 118 10.85 -8.63 -15.08
N ALA A 119 11.30 -8.68 -16.34
CA ALA A 119 12.24 -9.69 -16.78
C ALA A 119 13.65 -9.09 -16.63
N GLU A 120 14.33 -9.58 -15.61
CA GLU A 120 15.74 -9.39 -15.30
C GLU A 120 16.62 -9.59 -16.56
N GLU A 121 16.84 -8.54 -17.33
CA GLU A 121 17.96 -8.44 -18.27
C GLU A 121 18.83 -7.20 -17.94
N GLU A 122 19.04 -6.95 -16.65
CA GLU A 122 20.21 -6.23 -16.15
C GLU A 122 21.32 -7.23 -15.78
N ASN A 123 21.73 -8.05 -16.73
CA ASN A 123 22.90 -8.90 -16.58
C ASN A 123 23.89 -8.63 -17.71
N LYS A 124 24.73 -7.61 -17.53
CA LYS A 124 26.20 -7.69 -17.72
C LYS A 124 26.93 -6.35 -17.69
N GLU A 125 26.26 -5.21 -17.79
CA GLU A 125 26.98 -3.93 -18.01
C GLU A 125 26.96 -2.96 -16.82
N GLU A 126 26.02 -3.10 -15.88
CA GLU A 126 25.88 -2.16 -14.73
C GLU A 126 26.49 -2.68 -13.41
N LYS A 127 26.97 -3.94 -13.36
CA LYS A 127 27.55 -4.54 -12.14
C LYS A 127 28.98 -4.10 -11.80
N ALA A 128 29.55 -3.14 -12.52
CA ALA A 128 30.93 -2.69 -12.26
C ALA A 128 31.05 -1.52 -11.26
N SER A 129 29.93 -0.95 -10.75
CA SER A 129 29.98 0.31 -10.00
C SER A 129 29.19 0.37 -8.68
N MET A 130 28.76 -0.76 -8.12
CA MET A 130 28.16 -0.76 -6.78
C MET A 130 29.22 -1.12 -5.74
N ASP A 131 29.66 -0.10 -5.00
CA ASP A 131 30.57 -0.20 -3.86
C ASP A 131 29.99 -1.14 -2.78
N PRO A 132 30.66 -2.25 -2.44
CA PRO A 132 30.21 -3.21 -1.42
C PRO A 132 30.00 -2.57 -0.04
N SER A 133 30.64 -1.43 0.23
CA SER A 133 30.66 -0.81 1.56
C SER A 133 29.30 -0.23 1.99
N LEU A 134 28.40 0.08 1.04
CA LEU A 134 27.07 0.61 1.34
C LEU A 134 26.03 -0.48 1.67
N SER A 135 26.29 -1.71 1.22
CA SER A 135 25.35 -2.84 1.40
C SER A 135 25.43 -3.40 2.82
N THR A 136 26.61 -3.38 3.45
CA THR A 136 26.81 -3.87 4.81
C THR A 136 26.21 -2.94 5.87
N GLU A 137 26.26 -1.62 5.65
CA GLU A 137 25.75 -0.64 6.63
C GLU A 137 24.21 -0.63 6.70
N LEU A 138 23.51 -0.89 5.59
CA LEU A 138 22.05 -1.04 5.60
C LEU A 138 21.61 -2.33 6.31
N GLN A 139 22.33 -3.44 6.10
CA GLN A 139 22.01 -4.72 6.73
C GLN A 139 22.30 -4.72 8.25
N GLU A 140 23.34 -4.02 8.70
CA GLU A 140 23.61 -3.84 10.13
C GLU A 140 22.55 -2.94 10.83
N LYS A 141 22.05 -1.90 10.15
CA LYS A 141 20.97 -1.07 10.73
C LYS A 141 19.63 -1.76 10.79
N GLU A 142 19.34 -2.65 9.83
CA GLU A 142 18.13 -3.48 9.87
C GLU A 142 18.22 -4.55 10.98
N SER A 143 19.40 -5.16 11.17
CA SER A 143 19.63 -6.11 12.26
C SER A 143 19.55 -5.47 13.65
N MET A 144 19.99 -4.23 13.82
CA MET A 144 19.92 -3.52 15.10
C MET A 144 18.49 -3.07 15.46
N ASN A 145 17.65 -2.79 14.45
CA ASN A 145 16.23 -2.48 14.62
C ASN A 145 15.44 -3.72 15.10
N GLU A 146 15.69 -4.88 14.47
CA GLU A 146 14.98 -6.12 14.81
C GLU A 146 15.34 -6.64 16.21
N ALA A 147 16.60 -6.47 16.63
CA ALA A 147 17.03 -6.80 17.99
C ALA A 147 16.43 -5.88 19.07
N LEU A 148 16.13 -4.61 18.75
CA LEU A 148 15.55 -3.65 19.69
C LEU A 148 14.03 -3.85 19.87
N MET A 149 13.34 -4.38 18.85
CA MET A 149 11.92 -4.74 18.92
C MET A 149 11.66 -6.07 19.66
N GLY A 150 12.70 -6.86 19.94
CA GLY A 150 12.59 -8.15 20.62
C GLY A 150 12.60 -8.10 22.14
N SER A 151 12.81 -6.94 22.79
CA SER A 151 13.03 -6.86 24.24
C SER A 151 12.02 -6.00 25.02
N VAL A 152 10.78 -5.89 24.54
CA VAL A 152 9.68 -5.26 25.30
C VAL A 152 8.53 -6.26 25.42
N ASP A 153 8.57 -7.14 26.43
CA ASP A 153 7.57 -7.13 27.51
C ASP A 153 7.92 -8.17 28.59
N GLU A 154 7.85 -7.71 29.83
CA GLU A 154 8.15 -8.40 31.09
C GLU A 154 6.84 -8.92 31.69
N GLY A 155 6.82 -10.16 32.19
CA GLY A 155 5.80 -10.58 33.14
C GLY A 155 5.58 -12.09 33.25
N PRO A 156 6.04 -12.75 34.32
CA PRO A 156 5.62 -14.12 34.63
C PRO A 156 4.57 -14.10 35.74
N MET A 157 3.29 -14.24 35.41
CA MET A 157 2.29 -14.70 36.39
C MET A 157 1.15 -15.46 35.70
N THR A 158 1.10 -16.78 35.89
CA THR A 158 0.06 -17.47 36.67
C THR A 158 0.22 -18.98 36.48
N SER A 159 0.42 -19.72 37.57
CA SER A 159 -0.16 -21.06 37.68
C SER A 159 -0.65 -21.27 39.11
N SER A 160 -1.95 -21.48 39.18
CA SER A 160 -2.75 -21.82 40.35
C SER A 160 -2.34 -23.18 40.91
N GLY A 161 -2.25 -23.29 42.24
CA GLY A 161 -2.14 -24.54 42.98
C GLY A 161 -2.50 -24.31 44.44
N HIS A 162 -3.76 -24.56 44.79
CA HIS A 162 -4.27 -24.55 46.16
C HIS A 162 -3.59 -25.63 47.02
N GLN A 163 -3.09 -25.28 48.21
CA GLN A 163 -3.25 -26.07 49.44
C GLN A 163 -2.78 -25.26 50.67
N TYR A 164 -3.67 -25.07 51.66
CA TYR A 164 -3.39 -24.72 53.06
C TYR A 164 -4.08 -25.79 53.94
N PRO A 165 -3.88 -25.90 55.27
CA PRO A 165 -2.90 -25.27 56.20
C PRO A 165 -2.27 -26.28 57.22
N SER A 166 -1.51 -25.75 58.19
CA SER A 166 -1.15 -26.25 59.56
C SER A 166 0.35 -26.43 59.76
N GLY A 167 0.99 -26.03 60.86
CA GLY A 167 0.51 -25.50 62.13
C GLY A 167 1.70 -24.96 62.95
N SER A 168 1.36 -24.26 64.02
CA SER A 168 2.23 -23.54 64.97
C SER A 168 3.24 -24.43 65.71
N HIS A 169 4.41 -23.88 66.03
CA HIS A 169 4.99 -23.79 67.38
C HIS A 169 6.23 -22.88 67.40
#